data_AF-A0A7S2ANC0-F1
#
_entry.id   AF-A0A7S2ANC0-F1
#
_cell.length_a   1.000
_cell.length_b   1.000
_cell.length_c   1.000
_cell.angle_alpha   90.00
_cell.angle_beta   90.00
_cell.angle_gamma   90.00
#
_symmetry.space_group_name_H-M   'P 1'
#
loop_
_entity.id
_entity.type
_entity.pdbx_description
1 polymer ?
#
loop_
_entity_poly.entity_id
_entity_poly.type
_entity_poly.pdbx_seq_one_letter_code
_entity_poly.pdbx_strand_id
1 'polypeptide(L)'
;RIVCNLMMGNLAGLSVSTSAGKSGSFFLRSADSKFFIKSTSPAESRHLKEIAGEYVEHVISSPQPALCAILGHYEIHLNGKSTSLILMSNVCSKKGISIDQVFDLKGSTYKRMSTPEERLTKGGLLKDLDFVELRGTLGIGHSREALIASLSSDVDFLM
;
A
#
# COMPACT_ATOMS: atom_id res chain seq x y z
N ARG A 1 13.81 12.02 -6.13
CA ARG A 1 13.16 12.77 -7.25
C ARG A 1 11.65 12.98 -7.04
N ILE A 2 10.87 12.01 -6.53
CA ILE A 2 9.41 12.14 -6.39
C ILE A 2 8.95 13.27 -5.43
N VAL A 3 9.56 13.39 -4.25
CA VAL A 3 9.20 14.43 -3.26
C VAL A 3 9.57 15.83 -3.79
N CYS A 4 10.73 15.97 -4.45
CA CYS A 4 11.10 17.23 -5.10
C CYS A 4 10.12 17.63 -6.21
N ASN A 5 9.67 16.67 -7.03
CA ASN A 5 8.67 16.93 -8.08
C ASN A 5 7.35 17.41 -7.47
N LEU A 6 6.91 16.80 -6.36
CA LEU A 6 5.74 17.24 -5.62
C LEU A 6 5.91 18.67 -5.06
N MET A 7 7.07 18.97 -4.47
CA MET A 7 7.38 20.31 -3.92
C MET A 7 7.52 21.40 -5.00
N MET A 8 8.01 21.03 -6.19
CA MET A 8 8.13 21.96 -7.32
C MET A 8 6.81 22.11 -8.11
N GLY A 9 5.72 21.48 -7.67
CA GLY A 9 4.44 21.46 -8.40
C GLY A 9 4.52 20.72 -9.74
N ASN A 10 5.59 19.98 -10.00
CA ASN A 10 5.77 19.20 -11.21
C ASN A 10 5.11 17.83 -11.04
N LEU A 11 3.80 17.80 -11.30
CA LEU A 11 2.98 16.58 -11.24
C LEU A 11 3.06 15.74 -12.52
N ALA A 12 3.79 16.18 -13.56
CA ALA A 12 3.83 15.49 -14.86
C ALA A 12 4.36 14.04 -14.77
N GLY A 13 5.08 13.72 -13.69
CA GLY A 13 5.55 12.37 -13.38
C GLY A 13 4.72 11.62 -12.33
N LEU A 14 3.48 12.04 -12.06
CA LEU A 14 2.61 11.43 -11.06
C LEU A 14 1.25 11.07 -11.66
N SER A 15 0.82 9.82 -11.46
CA SER A 15 -0.56 9.43 -11.74
C SER A 15 -1.38 9.50 -10.46
N VAL A 16 -2.47 10.27 -10.48
CA VAL A 16 -3.39 10.42 -9.36
C VAL A 16 -4.42 9.29 -9.40
N SER A 17 -4.58 8.61 -8.28
CA SER A 17 -5.72 7.72 -8.03
C SER A 17 -6.38 8.16 -6.73
N THR A 18 -7.62 8.63 -6.79
CA THR A 18 -8.41 8.85 -5.59
C THR A 18 -8.79 7.48 -5.04
N SER A 19 -8.44 7.19 -3.79
CA SER A 19 -8.94 5.96 -3.20
C SER A 19 -10.44 6.12 -3.00
N ALA A 20 -11.24 5.18 -3.50
CA ALA A 20 -12.67 5.08 -3.19
C ALA A 20 -12.91 4.63 -1.72
N GLY A 21 -11.97 4.93 -0.82
CA GLY A 21 -12.07 4.65 0.61
C GLY A 21 -12.91 5.71 1.32
N LYS A 22 -13.58 5.31 2.40
CA LYS A 22 -14.41 6.17 3.26
C LYS A 22 -13.69 7.44 3.77
N SER A 23 -12.35 7.45 3.76
CA SER A 23 -11.51 8.47 4.40
C SER A 23 -11.24 9.72 3.55
N GLY A 24 -11.61 9.73 2.27
CA GLY A 24 -11.31 10.86 1.37
C GLY A 24 -9.81 11.07 1.11
N SER A 25 -8.97 10.06 1.37
CA SER A 25 -7.53 10.11 1.12
C SER A 25 -7.20 9.85 -0.35
N PHE A 26 -6.16 10.52 -0.84
CA PHE A 26 -5.65 10.34 -2.19
C PHE A 26 -4.35 9.54 -2.20
N PHE A 27 -4.12 8.86 -3.32
CA PHE A 27 -2.88 8.19 -3.63
C PHE A 27 -2.28 8.76 -4.91
N LEU A 28 -0.97 8.96 -4.90
CA LEU A 28 -0.19 9.31 -6.09
C LEU A 28 0.81 8.19 -6.33
N ARG A 29 0.99 7.80 -7.59
CA ARG A 29 2.01 6.83 -7.99
C ARG A 29 3.09 7.54 -8.78
N SER A 30 4.34 7.16 -8.54
CA SER A 30 5.48 7.65 -9.31
C SER A 30 5.41 7.21 -10.79
N ALA A 31 5.98 8.00 -11.70
CA ALA A 31 6.05 7.65 -13.12
C ALA A 31 6.74 6.31 -13.38
N ASP A 32 7.78 5.99 -12.61
CA ASP A 32 8.47 4.70 -12.69
C ASP A 32 7.74 3.57 -11.93
N SER A 33 6.56 3.87 -11.37
CA SER A 33 5.72 2.97 -10.58
C SER A 33 6.40 2.34 -9.37
N LYS A 34 7.56 2.83 -8.92
CA LYS A 34 8.27 2.27 -7.75
C LYS A 34 7.73 2.70 -6.40
N PHE A 35 7.03 3.83 -6.35
CA PHE A 35 6.60 4.44 -5.10
C PHE A 35 5.16 4.93 -5.16
N PHE A 36 4.52 4.91 -4.00
CA PHE A 36 3.26 5.60 -3.76
C PHE A 36 3.44 6.72 -2.75
N ILE A 37 2.67 7.77 -2.91
CA ILE A 37 2.42 8.78 -1.88
C ILE A 37 0.97 8.63 -1.46
N LYS A 38 0.71 8.52 -0.17
CA LYS A 38 -0.65 8.50 0.39
C LYS A 38 -0.84 9.70 1.29
N SER A 39 -1.96 10.40 1.15
CA SER A 39 -2.38 11.38 2.16
C SER A 39 -2.92 10.69 3.40
N THR A 40 -2.48 11.13 4.57
CA THR A 40 -2.91 10.59 5.87
C THR A 40 -3.73 11.63 6.62
N SER A 41 -4.73 11.17 7.36
CA SER A 41 -5.43 12.01 8.33
C SER A 41 -4.48 12.44 9.47
N PRO A 42 -4.83 13.51 10.22
CA PRO A 42 -4.04 13.93 11.37
C PRO A 42 -3.87 12.83 12.44
N ALA A 43 -4.88 11.97 12.61
CA ALA A 43 -4.83 10.84 13.53
C ALA A 43 -3.83 9.76 13.07
N GLU A 44 -3.90 9.36 11.79
CA GLU A 44 -2.94 8.41 11.20
C GLU A 44 -1.51 8.96 11.25
N SER A 45 -1.30 10.26 10.96
CA SER A 45 0.01 10.90 11.03
C SER A 45 0.57 10.92 12.45
N ARG A 46 -0.27 11.23 13.44
CA ARG A 46 0.14 11.20 14.85
C ARG A 46 0.53 9.80 15.28
N HIS A 47 -0.32 8.82 14.98
CA HIS A 47 -0.06 7.43 15.33
C HIS A 47 1.23 6.89 14.69
N LEU A 48 1.46 7.18 13.40
CA LEU A 48 2.71 6.80 12.74
C LEU A 48 3.95 7.39 13.44
N LYS A 49 3.87 8.64 13.91
CA LYS A 49 4.97 9.27 14.66
C LYS A 49 5.18 8.64 16.03
N GLU A 50 4.13 8.19 16.69
CA GLU A 50 4.20 7.49 17.98
C GLU A 50 4.91 6.15 17.83
N ILE A 51 4.55 5.35 16.82
CA ILE A 51 5.14 4.02 16.59
C ILE A 51 6.44 4.04 15.77
N ALA A 52 6.96 5.21 15.39
CA ALA A 52 8.04 5.30 14.39
C ALA A 52 9.32 4.56 14.82
N GLY A 53 9.67 4.60 16.11
CA GLY A 53 10.84 3.89 16.64
C GLY A 53 10.65 2.37 16.57
N GLU A 54 9.54 1.89 17.13
CA GLU A 54 9.17 0.47 17.14
C GLU A 54 9.02 -0.10 15.71
N TYR A 55 8.45 0.68 14.80
CA TYR A 55 8.35 0.32 13.38
C TYR A 55 9.72 0.08 12.75
N VAL A 56 10.70 0.95 13.01
CA VAL A 56 12.06 0.80 12.47
C VAL A 56 12.73 -0.45 13.05
N GLU A 57 12.58 -0.69 14.35
CA GLU A 57 13.13 -1.89 15.01
C GLU A 57 12.50 -3.18 14.46
N HIS A 58 11.18 -3.18 14.26
CA HIS A 58 10.45 -4.30 13.67
C HIS A 58 10.90 -4.61 12.24
N VAL A 59 11.00 -3.58 11.39
CA VAL A 59 11.42 -3.74 9.98
C VAL A 59 12.88 -4.20 9.87
N ILE A 60 13.78 -3.76 10.76
CA ILE A 60 15.19 -4.15 10.74
C ILE A 60 15.40 -5.57 11.29
N SER A 61 14.61 -5.98 12.28
CA SER A 61 14.71 -7.32 12.89
C SER A 61 14.07 -8.42 12.03
N SER A 62 13.10 -8.08 11.18
CA SER A 62 12.48 -9.02 10.25
C SER A 62 13.34 -9.20 8.98
N PRO A 63 13.74 -10.44 8.61
CA PRO A 63 14.54 -10.67 7.41
C PRO A 63 13.81 -10.27 6.11
N GLN A 64 12.48 -10.41 6.10
CA GLN A 64 11.60 -10.13 4.97
C GLN A 64 10.22 -9.70 5.51
N PRO A 65 10.06 -8.44 5.94
CA PRO A 65 8.76 -7.93 6.38
C PRO A 65 7.78 -7.93 5.21
N ALA A 66 6.54 -8.39 5.46
CA ALA A 66 5.44 -8.28 4.50
C ALA A 66 4.78 -6.89 4.56
N LEU A 67 4.99 -6.14 5.65
CA LEU A 67 4.60 -4.74 5.77
C LEU A 67 5.20 -3.88 4.66
N CYS A 68 4.36 -3.02 4.09
CA CYS A 68 4.80 -2.04 3.11
C CYS A 68 5.82 -1.07 3.75
N ALA A 69 6.96 -0.90 3.10
CA ALA A 69 8.00 -0.01 3.60
C ALA A 69 7.55 1.45 3.51
N ILE A 70 7.45 2.11 4.66
CA ILE A 70 7.27 3.56 4.78
C ILE A 70 8.66 4.18 4.69
N LEU A 71 8.90 4.90 3.60
CA LEU A 71 10.20 5.48 3.26
C LEU A 71 10.35 6.90 3.80
N GLY A 72 9.24 7.53 4.20
CA GLY A 72 9.25 8.85 4.78
C GLY A 72 7.86 9.37 5.08
N HIS A 73 7.77 10.22 6.09
CA HIS A 73 6.60 11.01 6.43
C HIS A 73 6.91 12.49 6.17
N TYR A 74 6.01 13.17 5.46
CA TYR A 74 6.17 14.57 5.05
C TYR A 74 4.92 15.37 5.41
N GLU A 75 5.09 16.66 5.64
CA GLU A 75 3.98 17.59 5.86
C GLU A 75 4.13 18.76 4.90
N ILE A 76 3.06 19.05 4.16
CA ILE A 76 3.01 20.17 3.21
C ILE A 76 2.10 21.25 3.80
N HIS A 77 2.67 22.44 3.97
CA HIS A 77 1.93 23.63 4.39
C HIS A 77 1.69 24.53 3.18
N LEU A 78 0.42 24.71 2.81
CA LEU A 78 0.02 25.56 1.68
C LEU A 78 -1.23 26.35 2.06
N ASN A 79 -1.19 27.68 1.89
CA ASN A 79 -2.34 28.57 2.12
C ASN A 79 -3.01 28.37 3.49
N GLY A 80 -2.19 28.19 4.55
CA GLY A 80 -2.67 27.95 5.91
C GLY A 80 -3.26 26.56 6.18
N LYS A 81 -3.22 25.64 5.20
CA LYS A 81 -3.63 24.25 5.36
C LYS A 81 -2.41 23.34 5.41
N SER A 82 -2.45 22.37 6.32
CA SER A 82 -1.45 21.31 6.40
C SER A 82 -1.98 20.01 5.82
N THR A 83 -1.17 19.31 5.03
CA THR A 83 -1.47 17.97 4.52
C THR A 83 -0.30 17.03 4.83
N SER A 84 -0.58 16.01 5.63
CA SER A 84 0.38 14.95 5.96
C SER A 84 0.38 13.88 4.87
N LEU A 85 1.58 13.45 4.48
CA LEU A 85 1.82 12.49 3.42
C LEU A 85 2.80 11.43 3.90
N ILE A 86 2.60 10.20 3.44
CA ILE A 86 3.60 9.14 3.57
C ILE A 86 4.06 8.71 2.19
N LEU A 87 5.38 8.53 2.05
CA LEU A 87 6.00 7.90 0.90
C LEU A 87 6.18 6.41 1.22
N MET A 88 5.69 5.54 0.35
CA MET A 88 5.74 4.09 0.53
C MET A 88 6.24 3.38 -0.72
N SER A 89 6.86 2.21 -0.56
CA SER A 89 7.27 1.36 -1.68
C SER A 89 6.07 0.77 -2.41
N ASN A 90 6.13 0.61 -3.72
CA ASN A 90 5.14 -0.16 -4.47
C ASN A 90 5.56 -1.63 -4.59
N VAL A 91 4.81 -2.51 -3.92
CA VAL A 91 5.02 -3.97 -3.94
C VAL A 91 4.86 -4.60 -5.34
N CYS A 92 4.07 -3.98 -6.21
CA CYS A 92 3.78 -4.44 -7.55
C CYS A 92 4.76 -3.89 -8.62
N SER A 93 5.85 -3.23 -8.22
CA SER A 93 6.73 -2.46 -9.13
C SER A 93 7.84 -3.27 -9.80
N LYS A 94 7.83 -4.60 -9.69
CA LYS A 94 8.94 -5.45 -10.16
C LYS A 94 9.05 -5.40 -11.69
N LYS A 95 10.13 -4.77 -12.18
CA LYS A 95 10.39 -4.58 -13.60
C LYS A 95 10.45 -5.93 -14.33
N GLY A 96 9.78 -6.03 -15.47
CA GLY A 96 9.78 -7.22 -16.31
C GLY A 96 8.80 -8.30 -15.89
N ILE A 97 7.97 -8.06 -14.87
CA ILE A 97 6.88 -8.97 -14.48
C ILE A 97 5.55 -8.30 -14.81
N SER A 98 4.75 -8.94 -15.66
CA SER A 98 3.36 -8.57 -15.86
C SER A 98 2.48 -9.15 -14.76
N ILE A 99 1.68 -8.33 -14.12
CA ILE A 99 0.71 -8.78 -13.11
C ILE A 99 -0.62 -9.04 -13.82
N ASP A 100 -1.07 -10.28 -13.77
CA ASP A 100 -2.34 -10.66 -14.40
C ASP A 100 -3.54 -10.38 -13.48
N GLN A 101 -3.35 -10.59 -12.17
CA GLN A 101 -4.38 -10.40 -11.15
C GLN A 101 -3.81 -9.73 -9.90
N VAL A 102 -4.57 -8.80 -9.33
CA VAL A 102 -4.26 -8.14 -8.06
C VAL A 102 -5.39 -8.41 -7.10
N PHE A 103 -5.08 -8.81 -5.86
CA PHE A 103 -6.07 -9.02 -4.82
C PHE A 103 -5.82 -8.06 -3.64
N ASP A 104 -6.84 -7.30 -3.23
CA ASP A 104 -6.93 -6.69 -1.90
C ASP A 104 -7.65 -7.71 -1.00
N LEU A 105 -6.93 -8.34 -0.07
CA LEU A 105 -7.47 -9.33 0.86
C LEU A 105 -7.46 -8.77 2.28
N LYS A 106 -8.58 -8.86 2.99
CA LYS A 106 -8.75 -8.37 4.37
C LYS A 106 -9.27 -9.42 5.34
N GLY A 107 -9.56 -10.64 4.87
CA GLY A 107 -10.12 -11.73 5.68
C GLY A 107 -11.59 -11.53 6.09
N SER A 108 -12.30 -10.59 5.46
CA SER A 108 -13.71 -10.29 5.76
C SER A 108 -14.60 -10.45 4.52
N THR A 109 -15.91 -10.49 4.70
CA THR A 109 -16.88 -10.72 3.61
C THR A 109 -17.70 -9.48 3.24
N TYR A 110 -17.95 -8.58 4.17
CA TYR A 110 -18.79 -7.41 3.93
C TYR A 110 -18.12 -6.39 2.97
N LYS A 111 -18.77 -6.13 1.83
CA LYS A 111 -18.24 -5.25 0.75
C LYS A 111 -16.88 -5.69 0.18
N ARG A 112 -16.61 -7.00 0.19
CA ARG A 112 -15.36 -7.61 -0.31
C ARG A 112 -15.56 -8.34 -1.63
N MET A 113 -16.39 -7.79 -2.50
CA MET A 113 -16.54 -8.17 -3.90
C MET A 113 -16.13 -6.99 -4.79
N SER A 114 -15.34 -7.27 -5.83
CA SER A 114 -14.99 -6.30 -6.87
C SER A 114 -16.18 -6.00 -7.78
N THR A 115 -16.11 -4.88 -8.49
CA THR A 115 -17.12 -4.52 -9.49
C THR A 115 -16.96 -5.37 -10.75
N PRO A 116 -18.00 -5.53 -11.59
CA PRO A 116 -17.87 -6.22 -12.87
C PRO A 116 -16.78 -5.63 -13.78
N GLU A 117 -16.59 -4.32 -13.75
CA GLU A 117 -15.54 -3.63 -14.52
C GLU A 117 -14.13 -3.99 -14.01
N GLU A 118 -13.93 -4.01 -12.69
CA GLU A 118 -12.67 -4.44 -12.07
C GLU A 118 -12.32 -5.89 -12.44
N ARG A 119 -13.33 -6.79 -12.49
CA ARG A 119 -13.15 -8.21 -12.86
C ARG A 119 -12.74 -8.42 -14.31
N LEU A 120 -13.19 -7.56 -15.22
CA LEU A 120 -12.89 -7.65 -16.66
C LEU A 120 -11.56 -6.97 -17.03
N THR A 121 -11.03 -6.14 -16.13
CA THR A 121 -9.79 -5.39 -16.37
C THR A 121 -8.57 -6.25 -16.06
N LYS A 122 -7.62 -6.35 -17.00
CA LYS A 122 -6.33 -7.00 -16.74
C LYS A 122 -5.57 -6.25 -15.63
N GLY A 123 -5.19 -6.95 -14.56
CA GLY A 123 -4.61 -6.33 -13.37
C GLY A 123 -5.62 -5.51 -12.54
N GLY A 124 -6.92 -5.72 -12.75
CA GLY A 124 -7.98 -5.15 -11.93
C GLY A 124 -7.90 -5.62 -10.47
N LEU A 125 -8.48 -4.82 -9.57
CA LEU A 125 -8.43 -5.07 -8.13
C LEU A 125 -9.56 -6.00 -7.70
N LEU A 126 -9.21 -7.28 -7.54
CA LEU A 126 -10.08 -8.32 -6.99
C LEU A 126 -10.05 -8.28 -5.46
N LYS A 127 -11.05 -8.88 -4.82
CA LYS A 127 -11.23 -8.88 -3.35
C LYS A 127 -11.48 -10.29 -2.80
N ASP A 128 -11.71 -10.39 -1.50
CA ASP A 128 -11.83 -11.66 -0.77
C ASP A 128 -12.87 -12.62 -1.37
N LEU A 129 -14.06 -12.14 -1.71
CA LEU A 129 -15.11 -13.01 -2.26
C LEU A 129 -14.81 -13.44 -3.70
N ASP A 130 -14.10 -12.60 -4.48
CA ASP A 130 -13.62 -12.97 -5.81
C ASP A 130 -12.62 -14.13 -5.72
N PHE A 131 -11.70 -14.06 -4.73
CA PHE A 131 -10.73 -15.13 -4.48
C PHE A 131 -11.40 -16.45 -4.11
N VAL A 132 -12.45 -16.40 -3.28
CA VAL A 132 -13.25 -17.59 -2.90
C VAL A 132 -14.02 -18.15 -4.09
N GLU A 133 -14.69 -17.32 -4.90
CA GLU A 133 -15.45 -17.75 -6.09
C GLU A 133 -14.56 -18.46 -7.11
N LEU A 134 -13.34 -17.96 -7.30
CA LEU A 134 -12.34 -18.54 -8.20
C LEU A 134 -11.72 -19.83 -7.64
N ARG A 135 -12.11 -20.27 -6.44
CA ARG A 135 -11.46 -21.35 -5.68
C ARG A 135 -9.95 -21.16 -5.62
N GLY A 136 -9.53 -19.90 -5.40
CA GLY A 136 -8.15 -19.48 -5.49
C GLY A 136 -7.25 -20.28 -4.55
N THR A 137 -6.15 -20.80 -5.08
CA THR A 137 -5.05 -21.39 -4.31
C THR A 137 -3.75 -20.70 -4.68
N LEU A 138 -2.94 -20.34 -3.69
CA LEU A 138 -1.61 -19.77 -3.92
C LEU A 138 -0.54 -20.85 -3.74
N GLY A 139 0.12 -21.23 -4.82
CA GLY A 139 1.26 -22.15 -4.80
C GLY A 139 2.55 -21.43 -4.40
N ILE A 140 2.81 -21.30 -3.11
CA ILE A 140 3.97 -20.54 -2.58
C ILE A 140 5.25 -21.40 -2.55
N GLY A 141 5.12 -22.73 -2.51
CA GLY A 141 6.25 -23.65 -2.44
C GLY A 141 7.01 -23.55 -1.13
N HIS A 142 8.33 -23.76 -1.17
CA HIS A 142 9.23 -23.83 0.00
C HIS A 142 9.31 -22.55 0.84
N SER A 143 8.81 -21.42 0.33
CA SER A 143 8.80 -20.14 1.06
C SER A 143 7.55 -19.95 1.93
N ARG A 144 6.64 -20.93 1.95
CA ARG A 144 5.36 -20.82 2.69
C ARG A 144 5.60 -20.56 4.17
N GLU A 145 6.45 -21.35 4.81
CA GLU A 145 6.71 -21.25 6.25
C GLU A 145 7.32 -19.89 6.59
N ALA A 146 8.28 -19.43 5.79
CA ALA A 146 8.90 -18.12 5.96
C ALA A 146 7.89 -16.97 5.79
N LEU A 147 7.03 -17.04 4.76
CA LEU A 147 5.99 -16.02 4.54
C LEU A 147 4.98 -15.98 5.70
N ILE A 148 4.52 -17.14 6.16
CA ILE A 148 3.58 -17.20 7.29
C ILE A 148 4.22 -16.64 8.55
N ALA A 149 5.50 -16.97 8.82
CA ALA A 149 6.22 -16.41 9.95
C ALA A 149 6.33 -14.87 9.87
N SER A 150 6.69 -14.32 8.71
CA SER A 150 6.72 -12.87 8.49
C SER A 150 5.35 -12.23 8.70
N LEU A 151 4.29 -12.82 8.14
CA LEU A 151 2.92 -12.30 8.28
C LEU A 151 2.45 -12.34 9.74
N SER A 152 2.73 -13.41 10.47
CA SER A 152 2.38 -13.51 11.89
C SER A 152 3.09 -12.44 12.71
N SER A 153 4.40 -12.27 12.53
CA SER A 153 5.17 -11.24 13.23
C SER A 153 4.67 -9.83 12.90
N ASP A 154 4.33 -9.57 11.64
CA ASP A 154 3.79 -8.28 11.21
C ASP A 154 2.40 -8.00 11.79
N VAL A 155 1.55 -9.03 11.91
CA VAL A 155 0.23 -8.90 12.55
C VAL A 155 0.38 -8.63 14.05
N ASP A 156 1.29 -9.34 14.73
CA ASP A 156 1.55 -9.15 16.16
C ASP A 156 2.06 -7.72 16.46
N PHE A 157 2.86 -7.14 15.58
CA PHE A 157 3.29 -5.74 15.67
C PHE A 157 2.14 -4.73 15.49
N LEU A 158 1.14 -5.06 14.66
CA LEU A 158 0.03 -4.16 14.34
C LEU A 158 -1.12 -4.18 15.36
N MET A 159 -1.11 -5.10 16.33
CA MET A 159 -2.18 -5.34 17.31
C MET A 159 -1.87 -4.70 18.66
#